data_AF-A0A9E3Q9N2-F1
#
_entry.id   AF-A0A9E3Q9N2-F1
#
_cell.length_a   1.000
_cell.length_b   1.000
_cell.length_c   1.000
_cell.angle_alpha   90.00
_cell.angle_beta   90.00
_cell.angle_gamma   90.00
#
_symmetry.space_group_name_H-M   'P 1'
#
loop_
_entity.id
_entity.type
_entity.pdbx_description
1 polymer ?
#
loop_
_entity_poly.entity_id
_entity_poly.type
_entity_poly.pdbx_seq_one_letter_code
_entity_poly.pdbx_strand_id
1 'polypeptide(L)'
;MALLWAASPSGAANGPPGGPATIWPSPPLSGPWIDPGRLLDPGATAPAVFREAQFLPRPERRSSFWVVRTSDCPQVMGSDPWPCLQVLQFDADGHLLPSDLGALLAQAAAGRPVLVIAHGNLNFGRLAINTAVWGQEMLLRYGALPPEAVVVLFDWPSDRVYHNDLRDLHEKMRRAFVSGYHLARFLQAFPPGSRLCLLGQSDGGRLVSSALHLLGGGLLDSMDHDPPVGLPGGPPSLRLRAVVIAAASDHDWLNPGKRFDHALWACEAFLNLYNRCDRALLPYPLARLSGHHRALGRIGLQGADHHRLGPWAARYAERDMHPYLGREHTLYGALVHPQIARWIAFYTWSTAAPLPPG
;
A
#
# COMPACT_ATOMS: atom_id res chain seq x y z
N MET A 1 -7.04 -65.77 27.18
CA MET A 1 -7.87 -65.06 28.18
C MET A 1 -6.96 -64.36 29.18
N ALA A 2 -6.54 -63.14 28.87
CA ALA A 2 -5.81 -62.28 29.80
C ALA A 2 -6.43 -60.88 29.72
N LEU A 3 -6.89 -60.38 30.86
CA LEU A 3 -7.45 -59.05 31.09
C LEU A 3 -6.45 -58.28 31.93
N LEU A 4 -6.02 -57.11 31.45
CA LEU A 4 -5.21 -56.16 32.21
C LEU A 4 -5.79 -54.75 32.01
N TRP A 5 -6.24 -54.22 33.14
CA TRP A 5 -6.17 -52.84 33.64
C TRP A 5 -6.85 -51.67 32.91
N ALA A 6 -7.64 -50.95 33.71
CA ALA A 6 -8.31 -49.70 33.39
C ALA A 6 -7.94 -48.59 34.41
N ALA A 7 -8.00 -47.35 33.90
CA ALA A 7 -8.24 -46.05 34.55
C ALA A 7 -7.06 -45.25 35.18
N SER A 8 -6.48 -44.33 34.39
CA SER A 8 -6.68 -42.84 34.37
C SER A 8 -6.75 -42.03 35.69
N PRO A 9 -6.35 -40.72 35.73
CA PRO A 9 -6.79 -39.72 34.73
C PRO A 9 -5.93 -38.46 34.41
N SER A 10 -6.28 -37.89 33.24
CA SER A 10 -6.48 -36.46 32.88
C SER A 10 -5.39 -35.40 33.06
N GLY A 11 -5.05 -34.77 31.94
CA GLY A 11 -4.51 -33.41 31.84
C GLY A 11 -4.67 -32.87 30.41
N ALA A 12 -5.85 -32.36 30.08
CA ALA A 12 -6.16 -31.76 28.78
C ALA A 12 -5.80 -30.26 28.77
N ALA A 13 -4.94 -29.85 27.83
CA ALA A 13 -4.72 -28.46 27.49
C ALA A 13 -5.69 -28.04 26.37
N ASN A 14 -6.56 -27.08 26.67
CA ASN A 14 -7.47 -26.46 25.71
C ASN A 14 -6.71 -25.43 24.86
N GLY A 15 -6.36 -25.79 23.63
CA GLY A 15 -6.13 -24.80 22.56
C GLY A 15 -7.45 -24.49 21.84
N PRO A 16 -7.65 -23.27 21.30
CA PRO A 16 -8.85 -22.98 20.54
C PRO A 16 -8.89 -23.84 19.26
N PRO A 17 -10.08 -24.29 18.83
CA PRO A 17 -10.21 -25.10 17.63
C PRO A 17 -9.78 -24.28 16.40
N GLY A 18 -8.92 -24.87 15.57
CA GLY A 18 -8.51 -24.29 14.29
C GLY A 18 -9.73 -23.97 13.43
N GLY A 19 -9.93 -22.68 13.16
CA GLY A 19 -10.92 -22.23 12.19
C GLY A 19 -10.60 -22.76 10.79
N PRO A 20 -11.61 -22.94 9.93
CA PRO A 20 -11.39 -23.48 8.59
C PRO A 20 -10.46 -22.58 7.77
N ALA A 21 -9.53 -23.20 7.04
CA ALA A 21 -8.69 -22.53 6.05
C ALA A 21 -9.60 -21.75 5.09
N THR A 22 -9.46 -20.42 5.08
CA THR A 22 -10.29 -19.57 4.23
C THR A 22 -9.73 -19.63 2.81
N ILE A 23 -10.27 -20.53 1.99
CA ILE A 23 -10.17 -20.41 0.53
C ILE A 23 -11.03 -19.19 0.17
N TRP A 24 -10.38 -18.05 -0.02
CA TRP A 24 -11.06 -16.78 -0.32
C TRP A 24 -11.90 -16.92 -1.60
N PRO A 25 -13.23 -16.74 -1.53
CA PRO A 25 -14.00 -16.52 -2.73
C PRO A 25 -13.57 -15.15 -3.26
N SER A 26 -12.81 -15.13 -4.35
CA SER A 26 -12.82 -13.94 -5.21
C SER A 26 -14.24 -13.89 -5.81
N PRO A 27 -14.92 -12.73 -5.85
CA PRO A 27 -16.11 -12.63 -6.70
C PRO A 27 -15.73 -13.14 -8.10
N PRO A 28 -16.62 -13.89 -8.78
CA PRO A 28 -16.28 -14.50 -10.06
C PRO A 28 -15.71 -13.45 -11.01
N LEU A 29 -14.51 -13.74 -11.55
CA LEU A 29 -13.76 -12.90 -12.49
C LEU A 29 -14.37 -12.90 -13.91
N SER A 30 -15.58 -13.44 -14.05
CA SER A 30 -16.45 -13.31 -15.20
C SER A 30 -17.84 -12.91 -14.70
N GLY A 31 -18.32 -11.79 -15.22
CA GLY A 31 -19.59 -11.18 -14.87
C GLY A 31 -19.73 -9.85 -15.60
N PRO A 32 -20.90 -9.19 -15.55
CA PRO A 32 -21.18 -7.92 -16.25
C PRO A 32 -20.32 -6.72 -15.80
N TRP A 33 -19.24 -6.97 -15.06
CA TRP A 33 -18.43 -6.02 -14.29
C TRP A 33 -17.01 -5.82 -14.85
N ILE A 34 -16.55 -6.71 -15.73
CA ILE A 34 -15.31 -6.58 -16.51
C ILE A 34 -15.72 -6.38 -17.96
N ASP A 35 -15.74 -5.13 -18.40
CA ASP A 35 -16.07 -4.75 -19.78
C ASP A 35 -14.80 -4.19 -20.44
N PRO A 36 -14.09 -5.01 -21.25
CA PRO A 36 -12.87 -4.59 -21.93
C PRO A 36 -13.10 -3.29 -22.71
N GLY A 37 -12.36 -2.23 -22.37
CA GLY A 37 -12.48 -0.91 -23.02
C GLY A 37 -13.18 0.17 -22.21
N ARG A 38 -13.62 -0.10 -20.97
CA ARG A 38 -14.09 0.94 -20.04
C ARG A 38 -12.97 1.71 -19.36
N LEU A 39 -13.30 2.89 -18.84
CA LEU A 39 -12.35 3.81 -18.21
C LEU A 39 -11.63 3.20 -16.99
N LEU A 40 -12.33 2.31 -16.29
CA LEU A 40 -11.89 1.59 -15.11
C LEU A 40 -11.83 0.07 -15.40
N ASP A 41 -11.11 -0.33 -16.44
CA ASP A 41 -10.81 -1.73 -16.71
C ASP A 41 -9.56 -2.18 -15.91
N PRO A 42 -9.70 -2.89 -14.78
CA PRO A 42 -8.56 -3.47 -14.06
C PRO A 42 -7.91 -4.60 -14.85
N GLY A 43 -8.59 -5.07 -15.90
CA GLY A 43 -8.27 -6.14 -16.82
C GLY A 43 -6.99 -5.90 -17.64
N ALA A 44 -6.66 -4.64 -17.90
CA ALA A 44 -5.58 -4.29 -18.82
C ALA A 44 -4.19 -4.15 -18.17
N THR A 45 -4.08 -4.17 -16.83
CA THR A 45 -2.89 -3.71 -16.10
C THR A 45 -2.09 -4.80 -15.39
N ALA A 46 -2.56 -6.04 -15.33
CA ALA A 46 -1.79 -7.16 -14.77
C ALA A 46 -1.95 -8.41 -15.63
N PRO A 47 -0.87 -9.19 -15.87
CA PRO A 47 -0.96 -10.49 -16.53
C PRO A 47 -2.09 -11.36 -15.95
N ALA A 48 -2.87 -12.01 -16.82
CA ALA A 48 -4.01 -12.85 -16.43
C ALA A 48 -3.65 -13.91 -15.37
N VAL A 49 -2.40 -14.40 -15.40
CA VAL A 49 -1.87 -15.36 -14.40
C VAL A 49 -1.97 -14.87 -12.96
N PHE A 50 -1.87 -13.55 -12.71
CA PHE A 50 -2.03 -12.98 -11.37
C PHE A 50 -3.48 -12.94 -10.89
N ARG A 51 -4.45 -13.19 -11.79
CA ARG A 51 -5.87 -13.28 -11.45
C ARG A 51 -6.29 -14.72 -11.21
N GLU A 52 -5.69 -15.66 -11.93
CA GLU A 52 -6.16 -17.05 -11.98
C GLU A 52 -5.40 -17.98 -11.01
N ALA A 53 -4.07 -17.84 -10.90
CA ALA A 53 -3.24 -18.68 -10.04
C ALA A 53 -2.85 -17.95 -8.74
N GLN A 54 -2.71 -18.67 -7.63
CA GLN A 54 -2.12 -18.12 -6.42
C GLN A 54 -0.60 -18.19 -6.53
N PHE A 55 0.07 -17.04 -6.49
CA PHE A 55 1.52 -16.97 -6.32
C PHE A 55 1.83 -17.10 -4.83
N LEU A 56 2.62 -18.11 -4.49
CA LEU A 56 3.12 -18.28 -3.14
C LEU A 56 4.49 -17.61 -3.03
N PRO A 57 4.78 -16.89 -1.92
CA PRO A 57 6.15 -16.58 -1.59
C PRO A 57 6.95 -17.88 -1.48
N ARG A 58 8.25 -17.81 -1.78
CA ARG A 58 9.16 -18.92 -1.49
C ARG A 58 9.03 -19.31 -0.03
N PRO A 59 9.15 -20.61 0.34
CA PRO A 59 8.94 -21.07 1.71
C PRO A 59 9.71 -20.24 2.76
N GLU A 60 10.96 -19.88 2.47
CA GLU A 60 11.83 -19.09 3.32
C GLU A 60 11.39 -17.61 3.50
N ARG A 61 10.42 -17.14 2.71
CA ARG A 61 9.92 -15.74 2.72
C ARG A 61 8.53 -15.59 3.30
N ARG A 62 7.80 -16.70 3.51
CA ARG A 62 6.42 -16.66 4.01
C ARG A 62 6.32 -15.99 5.39
N SER A 63 7.30 -16.21 6.27
CA SER A 63 7.35 -15.61 7.60
C SER A 63 7.64 -14.10 7.61
N SER A 64 8.09 -13.54 6.49
CA SER A 64 8.38 -12.11 6.33
C SER A 64 7.38 -11.38 5.43
N PHE A 65 6.35 -12.08 4.93
CA PHE A 65 5.27 -11.47 4.16
C PHE A 65 3.96 -11.47 4.96
N TRP A 66 3.38 -10.30 5.10
CA TRP A 66 2.19 -10.04 5.90
C TRP A 66 1.14 -9.35 5.06
N VAL A 67 -0.12 -9.59 5.38
CA VAL A 67 -1.25 -8.84 4.83
C VAL A 67 -1.96 -8.18 5.99
N VAL A 68 -2.10 -6.85 5.92
CA VAL A 68 -2.91 -6.06 6.83
C VAL A 68 -4.12 -5.59 6.05
N ARG A 69 -5.30 -6.08 6.43
CA ARG A 69 -6.54 -5.83 5.70
C ARG A 69 -7.47 -4.92 6.47
N THR A 70 -8.08 -4.01 5.73
CA THR A 70 -9.06 -3.03 6.23
C THR A 70 -10.36 -3.03 5.44
N SER A 71 -10.63 -4.07 4.63
CA SER A 71 -11.83 -4.16 3.79
C SER A 71 -13.13 -4.02 4.58
N ASP A 72 -13.14 -4.56 5.79
CA ASP A 72 -14.33 -4.61 6.66
C ASP A 72 -14.37 -3.41 7.62
N CYS A 73 -13.41 -2.48 7.50
CA CYS A 73 -13.35 -1.31 8.36
C CYS A 73 -14.32 -0.21 7.91
N PRO A 74 -14.86 0.58 8.86
CA PRO A 74 -15.76 1.68 8.53
C PRO A 74 -15.12 2.64 7.53
N GLN A 75 -15.80 2.90 6.42
CA GLN A 75 -15.34 3.84 5.42
C GLN A 75 -15.71 5.29 5.81
N VAL A 76 -15.35 5.67 7.04
CA VAL A 76 -15.61 6.97 7.65
C VAL A 76 -14.30 7.54 8.16
N MET A 77 -13.99 8.80 7.80
CA MET A 77 -12.78 9.47 8.26
C MET A 77 -12.74 9.54 9.79
N GLY A 78 -11.57 9.30 10.39
CA GLY A 78 -11.41 9.32 11.85
C GLY A 78 -11.79 8.02 12.57
N SER A 79 -12.47 7.09 11.90
CA SER A 79 -12.89 5.81 12.49
C SER A 79 -11.72 4.96 12.97
N ASP A 80 -11.85 4.35 14.13
CA ASP A 80 -10.82 3.49 14.69
C ASP A 80 -10.74 2.17 13.91
N PRO A 81 -9.60 1.83 13.28
CA PRO A 81 -9.51 0.60 12.48
C PRO A 81 -9.29 -0.66 13.35
N TRP A 82 -8.85 -0.53 14.61
CA TRP A 82 -8.45 -1.68 15.42
C TRP A 82 -9.51 -2.78 15.58
N PRO A 83 -10.82 -2.47 15.74
CA PRO A 83 -11.85 -3.51 15.87
C PRO A 83 -12.06 -4.37 14.62
N CYS A 84 -11.64 -3.90 13.44
CA CYS A 84 -11.91 -4.53 12.14
C CYS A 84 -10.63 -4.86 11.35
N LEU A 85 -9.48 -4.35 11.77
CA LEU A 85 -8.19 -4.58 11.12
C LEU A 85 -7.78 -6.04 11.31
N GLN A 86 -7.52 -6.71 10.20
CA GLN A 86 -7.06 -8.10 10.18
C GLN A 86 -5.58 -8.15 9.85
N VAL A 87 -4.81 -8.92 10.62
CA VAL A 87 -3.41 -9.24 10.32
C VAL A 87 -3.36 -10.69 9.91
N LEU A 88 -2.80 -10.95 8.73
CA LEU A 88 -2.72 -12.28 8.14
C LEU A 88 -1.29 -12.60 7.72
N GLN A 89 -0.94 -13.88 7.76
CA GLN A 89 0.35 -14.39 7.34
C GLN A 89 0.20 -15.75 6.62
N PHE A 90 1.13 -16.05 5.72
CA PHE A 90 1.20 -17.36 5.07
C PHE A 90 1.68 -18.44 6.04
N ASP A 91 0.98 -19.57 6.08
CA ASP A 91 1.42 -20.77 6.79
C ASP A 91 2.44 -21.59 5.96
N ALA A 92 2.83 -22.76 6.50
CA ALA A 92 3.76 -23.68 5.86
C ALA A 92 3.21 -24.34 4.57
N ASP A 93 1.89 -24.33 4.38
CA ASP A 93 1.21 -24.87 3.19
C ASP A 93 0.90 -23.77 2.16
N GLY A 94 1.09 -22.50 2.51
CA GLY A 94 0.84 -21.35 1.66
C GLY A 94 -0.59 -20.80 1.77
N HIS A 95 -1.35 -21.18 2.79
CA HIS A 95 -2.62 -20.56 3.11
C HIS A 95 -2.41 -19.28 3.91
N LEU A 96 -3.24 -18.28 3.63
CA LEU A 96 -3.22 -17.02 4.35
C LEU A 96 -4.18 -17.12 5.54
N LEU A 97 -3.64 -17.13 6.76
CA LEU A 97 -4.40 -17.32 8.00
C LEU A 97 -4.27 -16.10 8.92
N PRO A 98 -5.25 -15.87 9.82
CA PRO A 98 -5.13 -14.88 10.88
C PRO A 98 -3.84 -15.07 11.68
N SER A 99 -3.17 -13.97 11.97
CA SER A 99 -1.94 -13.92 12.74
C SER A 99 -1.98 -12.75 13.73
N ASP A 100 -0.97 -12.68 14.60
CA ASP A 100 -0.90 -11.68 15.65
C ASP A 100 -0.17 -10.40 15.18
N LEU A 101 -0.76 -9.23 15.47
CA LEU A 101 -0.12 -7.95 15.20
C LEU A 101 1.18 -7.81 15.99
N GLY A 102 1.22 -8.28 17.24
CA GLY A 102 2.43 -8.25 18.07
C GLY A 102 3.60 -8.98 17.41
N ALA A 103 3.37 -10.11 16.75
CA ALA A 103 4.37 -10.84 15.99
C ALA A 103 4.95 -10.04 14.81
N LEU A 104 4.10 -9.28 14.09
CA LEU A 104 4.58 -8.35 13.04
C LEU A 104 5.43 -7.22 13.64
N LEU A 105 4.93 -6.59 14.71
CA LEU A 105 5.62 -5.48 15.38
C LEU A 105 6.96 -5.92 16.01
N ALA A 106 7.04 -7.15 16.50
CA ALA A 106 8.28 -7.74 17.03
C ALA A 106 9.38 -7.85 15.96
N GLN A 107 9.03 -8.09 14.68
CA GLN A 107 10.01 -8.09 13.60
C GLN A 107 10.62 -6.70 13.38
N ALA A 108 9.79 -5.65 13.46
CA ALA A 108 10.27 -4.26 13.38
C ALA A 108 11.09 -3.88 14.63
N ALA A 109 10.68 -4.32 15.82
CA ALA A 109 11.42 -4.13 17.08
C ALA A 109 12.82 -4.77 17.03
N ALA A 110 12.95 -5.91 16.33
CA ALA A 110 14.24 -6.56 16.05
C ALA A 110 15.10 -5.81 15.01
N GLY A 111 14.69 -4.60 14.60
CA GLY A 111 15.45 -3.72 13.69
C GLY A 111 15.28 -4.06 12.21
N ARG A 112 14.40 -5.00 11.85
CA ARG A 112 14.19 -5.37 10.44
C ARG A 112 13.45 -4.25 9.70
N PRO A 113 13.95 -3.78 8.54
CA PRO A 113 13.24 -2.79 7.73
C PRO A 113 11.88 -3.32 7.28
N VAL A 114 10.88 -2.44 7.21
CA VAL A 114 9.52 -2.80 6.81
C VAL A 114 9.15 -2.07 5.52
N LEU A 115 8.74 -2.81 4.49
CA LEU A 115 8.13 -2.27 3.28
C LEU A 115 6.62 -2.46 3.36
N VAL A 116 5.87 -1.36 3.45
CA VAL A 116 4.40 -1.38 3.38
C VAL A 116 3.99 -1.04 1.95
N ILE A 117 3.24 -1.92 1.30
CA ILE A 117 2.76 -1.77 -0.09
C ILE A 117 1.25 -1.49 -0.06
N ALA A 118 0.84 -0.34 -0.57
CA ALA A 118 -0.55 0.02 -0.83
C ALA A 118 -0.81 -0.01 -2.35
N HIS A 119 -1.66 -0.93 -2.78
CA HIS A 119 -2.04 -1.08 -4.18
C HIS A 119 -2.96 0.05 -4.66
N GLY A 120 -3.12 0.20 -5.97
CA GLY A 120 -4.06 1.14 -6.57
C GLY A 120 -5.50 0.63 -6.63
N ASN A 121 -6.36 1.41 -7.26
CA ASN A 121 -7.77 1.08 -7.49
C ASN A 121 -7.95 -0.27 -8.21
N LEU A 122 -9.00 -1.00 -7.86
CA LEU A 122 -9.42 -2.28 -8.44
C LEU A 122 -8.37 -3.40 -8.39
N ASN A 123 -7.30 -3.22 -7.61
CA ASN A 123 -6.33 -4.27 -7.29
C ASN A 123 -6.68 -4.84 -5.92
N PHE A 124 -7.68 -5.72 -5.81
CA PHE A 124 -8.12 -6.29 -4.53
C PHE A 124 -7.93 -7.81 -4.48
N GLY A 125 -7.97 -8.38 -3.27
CA GLY A 125 -7.94 -9.82 -3.05
C GLY A 125 -6.68 -10.49 -3.64
N ARG A 126 -6.86 -11.57 -4.40
CA ARG A 126 -5.75 -12.37 -4.94
C ARG A 126 -4.83 -11.57 -5.86
N LEU A 127 -5.36 -10.62 -6.63
CA LEU A 127 -4.55 -9.77 -7.52
C LEU A 127 -3.58 -8.89 -6.72
N ALA A 128 -4.04 -8.29 -5.62
CA ALA A 128 -3.22 -7.46 -4.75
C ALA A 128 -2.08 -8.28 -4.11
N ILE A 129 -2.44 -9.44 -3.54
CA ILE A 129 -1.51 -10.38 -2.90
C ILE A 129 -0.45 -10.82 -3.89
N ASN A 130 -0.85 -11.33 -5.04
CA ASN A 130 0.06 -11.84 -6.05
C ASN A 130 1.02 -10.75 -6.57
N THR A 131 0.50 -9.54 -6.80
CA THR A 131 1.33 -8.40 -7.24
C THR A 131 2.37 -8.03 -6.19
N ALA A 132 2.00 -8.02 -4.91
CA ALA A 132 2.91 -7.71 -3.82
C ALA A 132 3.96 -8.80 -3.57
N VAL A 133 3.56 -10.08 -3.61
CA VAL A 133 4.48 -11.23 -3.50
C VAL A 133 5.48 -11.22 -4.66
N TRP A 134 5.01 -11.05 -5.89
CA TRP A 134 5.89 -10.97 -7.05
C TRP A 134 6.82 -9.75 -6.99
N GLY A 135 6.28 -8.60 -6.56
CA GLY A 135 7.03 -7.37 -6.35
C GLY A 135 8.17 -7.55 -5.34
N GLN A 136 7.90 -8.22 -4.20
CA GLN A 136 8.92 -8.58 -3.23
C GLN A 136 10.05 -9.40 -3.86
N GLU A 137 9.71 -10.46 -4.59
CA GLU A 137 10.70 -11.33 -5.24
C GLU A 137 11.58 -10.57 -6.24
N MET A 138 11.01 -9.66 -7.04
CA MET A 138 11.78 -8.87 -7.99
C MET A 138 12.64 -7.81 -7.31
N LEU A 139 12.12 -7.12 -6.29
CA LEU A 139 12.92 -6.15 -5.53
C LEU A 139 14.10 -6.83 -4.85
N LEU A 140 13.92 -8.02 -4.27
CA LEU A 140 15.01 -8.83 -3.72
C LEU A 140 16.01 -9.22 -4.81
N ARG A 141 15.54 -9.72 -5.95
CA ARG A 141 16.38 -10.13 -7.09
C ARG A 141 17.27 -9.00 -7.58
N TYR A 142 16.77 -7.77 -7.58
CA TYR A 142 17.51 -6.59 -8.04
C TYR A 142 18.30 -5.89 -6.93
N GLY A 143 18.35 -6.45 -5.71
CA GLY A 143 19.01 -5.81 -4.57
C GLY A 143 18.32 -4.51 -4.15
N ALA A 144 17.06 -4.31 -4.50
CA ALA A 144 16.25 -3.16 -4.15
C ALA A 144 15.40 -3.39 -2.89
N LEU A 145 15.61 -4.50 -2.18
CA LEU A 145 15.03 -4.77 -0.87
C LEU A 145 16.07 -5.54 -0.03
N PRO A 146 16.30 -5.19 1.24
CA PRO A 146 17.15 -5.98 2.13
C PRO A 146 16.62 -7.42 2.27
N PRO A 147 17.49 -8.45 2.29
CA PRO A 147 17.06 -9.84 2.44
C PRO A 147 16.26 -10.12 3.72
N GLU A 148 16.49 -9.35 4.78
CA GLU A 148 15.80 -9.45 6.06
C GLU A 148 14.51 -8.62 6.15
N ALA A 149 14.18 -7.84 5.11
CA ALA A 149 13.03 -6.94 5.15
C ALA A 149 11.71 -7.69 5.37
N VAL A 150 10.82 -7.05 6.10
CA VAL A 150 9.43 -7.47 6.28
C VAL A 150 8.60 -6.76 5.22
N VAL A 151 7.77 -7.48 4.49
CA VAL A 151 6.83 -6.90 3.52
C VAL A 151 5.42 -7.00 4.07
N VAL A 152 4.72 -5.88 4.07
CA VAL A 152 3.32 -5.77 4.49
C VAL A 152 2.52 -5.29 3.29
N LEU A 153 1.62 -6.11 2.76
CA LEU A 153 0.56 -5.62 1.89
C LEU A 153 -0.51 -4.96 2.75
N PHE A 154 -0.74 -3.67 2.56
CA PHE A 154 -1.87 -2.96 3.14
C PHE A 154 -3.06 -3.04 2.18
N ASP A 155 -3.93 -4.03 2.41
CA ASP A 155 -5.11 -4.37 1.61
C ASP A 155 -6.28 -3.49 2.04
N TRP A 156 -6.66 -2.54 1.17
CA TRP A 156 -7.72 -1.56 1.43
C TRP A 156 -8.91 -1.79 0.48
N PRO A 157 -10.14 -1.35 0.82
CA PRO A 157 -11.35 -1.65 0.05
C PRO A 157 -11.41 -0.86 -1.28
N SER A 158 -10.54 -1.24 -2.21
CA SER A 158 -10.39 -0.68 -3.54
C SER A 158 -11.26 -1.40 -4.59
N ASP A 159 -12.16 -2.28 -4.17
CA ASP A 159 -13.08 -3.04 -4.99
C ASP A 159 -14.20 -2.16 -5.56
N ARG A 160 -14.70 -2.46 -6.77
CA ARG A 160 -15.73 -1.67 -7.43
C ARG A 160 -17.02 -1.65 -6.59
N VAL A 161 -17.57 -0.44 -6.38
CA VAL A 161 -18.79 -0.19 -5.60
C VAL A 161 -19.94 0.20 -6.51
N TYR A 162 -19.64 1.01 -7.53
CA TYR A 162 -20.65 1.53 -8.45
C TYR A 162 -20.40 1.06 -9.89
N HIS A 163 -21.49 0.83 -10.62
CA HIS A 163 -21.43 0.57 -12.06
C HIS A 163 -20.98 1.79 -12.88
N ASN A 164 -21.29 2.99 -12.40
CA ASN A 164 -20.90 4.24 -13.05
C ASN A 164 -19.42 4.53 -12.73
N ASP A 165 -18.57 4.55 -13.75
CA ASP A 165 -17.12 4.66 -13.57
C ASP A 165 -16.70 5.98 -12.89
N LEU A 166 -17.35 7.10 -13.18
CA LEU A 166 -17.01 8.38 -12.54
C LEU A 166 -17.38 8.39 -11.05
N ARG A 167 -18.57 7.89 -10.72
CA ARG A 167 -19.03 7.75 -9.33
C ARG A 167 -18.16 6.76 -8.55
N ASP A 168 -17.78 5.65 -9.18
CA ASP A 168 -16.87 4.68 -8.56
C ASP A 168 -15.49 5.30 -8.33
N LEU A 169 -14.94 6.02 -9.31
CA LEU A 169 -13.68 6.73 -9.16
C LEU A 169 -13.72 7.70 -7.97
N HIS A 170 -14.76 8.52 -7.85
CA HIS A 170 -14.92 9.43 -6.70
C HIS A 170 -14.98 8.69 -5.36
N GLU A 171 -15.74 7.59 -5.28
CA GLU A 171 -15.79 6.77 -4.07
C GLU A 171 -14.41 6.19 -3.72
N LYS A 172 -13.61 5.79 -4.71
CA LYS A 172 -12.25 5.28 -4.49
C LYS A 172 -11.31 6.35 -3.98
N MET A 173 -11.45 7.57 -4.50
CA MET A 173 -10.66 8.71 -4.03
C MET A 173 -10.97 9.02 -2.57
N ARG A 174 -12.26 9.02 -2.21
CA ARG A 174 -12.72 9.19 -0.82
C ARG A 174 -12.22 8.07 0.09
N ARG A 175 -12.38 6.81 -0.31
CA ARG A 175 -11.89 5.64 0.44
C ARG A 175 -10.39 5.68 0.64
N ALA A 176 -9.61 6.11 -0.36
CA ALA A 176 -8.16 6.24 -0.22
C ALA A 176 -7.74 7.23 0.89
N PHE A 177 -8.51 8.30 1.13
CA PHE A 177 -8.28 9.18 2.28
C PHE A 177 -8.57 8.48 3.61
N VAL A 178 -9.72 7.79 3.72
CA VAL A 178 -10.08 7.04 4.92
C VAL A 178 -9.07 5.94 5.22
N SER A 179 -8.67 5.17 4.21
CA SER A 179 -7.63 4.15 4.33
C SER A 179 -6.26 4.75 4.62
N GLY A 180 -5.99 6.00 4.21
CA GLY A 180 -4.80 6.74 4.59
C GLY A 180 -4.77 7.04 6.09
N TYR A 181 -5.92 7.40 6.65
CA TYR A 181 -6.08 7.52 8.11
C TYR A 181 -5.89 6.16 8.81
N HIS A 182 -6.50 5.09 8.31
CA HIS A 182 -6.31 3.74 8.88
C HIS A 182 -4.85 3.29 8.80
N LEU A 183 -4.16 3.55 7.68
CA LEU A 183 -2.73 3.25 7.55
C LEU A 183 -1.92 4.04 8.58
N ALA A 184 -2.20 5.33 8.77
CA ALA A 184 -1.52 6.13 9.77
C ALA A 184 -1.75 5.62 11.20
N ARG A 185 -2.99 5.23 11.55
CA ARG A 185 -3.30 4.59 12.83
C ARG A 185 -2.55 3.26 13.00
N PHE A 186 -2.49 2.44 11.96
CA PHE A 186 -1.69 1.20 11.96
C PHE A 186 -0.20 1.49 12.19
N LEU A 187 0.35 2.51 11.54
CA LEU A 187 1.75 2.92 11.69
C LEU A 187 2.09 3.42 13.10
N GLN A 188 1.13 4.02 13.83
CA GLN A 188 1.34 4.43 15.23
C GLN A 188 1.64 3.26 16.19
N ALA A 189 1.30 2.02 15.82
CA ALA A 189 1.63 0.86 16.64
C ALA A 189 3.09 0.39 16.50
N PHE A 190 3.85 0.90 15.53
CA PHE A 190 5.24 0.50 15.34
C PHE A 190 6.15 1.03 16.46
N PRO A 191 7.14 0.23 16.91
CA PRO A 191 8.12 0.67 17.88
C PRO A 191 8.86 1.95 17.43
N PRO A 192 9.18 2.88 18.34
CA PRO A 192 10.00 4.04 18.03
C PRO A 192 11.31 3.66 17.34
N GLY A 193 11.71 4.43 16.33
CA GLY A 193 12.90 4.22 15.53
C GLY A 193 12.76 3.16 14.42
N SER A 194 11.60 2.50 14.31
CA SER A 194 11.34 1.54 13.24
C SER A 194 11.60 2.17 11.86
N ARG A 195 12.27 1.41 10.99
CA ARG A 195 12.61 1.81 9.61
C ARG A 195 11.53 1.31 8.66
N LEU A 196 10.72 2.21 8.11
CA LEU A 196 9.66 1.85 7.19
C LEU A 196 9.80 2.57 5.84
N CYS A 197 9.44 1.85 4.78
CA CYS A 197 9.20 2.40 3.46
C CYS A 197 7.72 2.23 3.13
N LEU A 198 7.02 3.32 2.82
CA LEU A 198 5.64 3.29 2.35
C LEU A 198 5.64 3.38 0.82
N LEU A 199 5.19 2.33 0.15
CA LEU A 199 5.10 2.26 -1.30
C LEU A 199 3.63 2.27 -1.72
N GLY A 200 3.21 3.28 -2.48
CA GLY A 200 1.82 3.42 -2.92
C GLY A 200 1.71 3.57 -4.44
N GLN A 201 0.80 2.85 -5.09
CA GLN A 201 0.53 3.02 -6.53
C GLN A 201 -0.83 3.66 -6.78
N SER A 202 -0.93 4.64 -7.68
CA SER A 202 -2.20 5.30 -8.03
C SER A 202 -2.91 5.88 -6.80
N ASP A 203 -4.16 5.47 -6.53
CA ASP A 203 -4.88 5.80 -5.30
C ASP A 203 -4.16 5.31 -4.03
N GLY A 204 -3.39 4.23 -4.10
CA GLY A 204 -2.47 3.82 -3.04
C GLY A 204 -1.36 4.86 -2.78
N GLY A 205 -0.95 5.61 -3.81
CA GLY A 205 -0.06 6.77 -3.66
C GLY A 205 -0.74 7.94 -2.94
N ARG A 206 -2.04 8.17 -3.21
CA ARG A 206 -2.85 9.13 -2.44
C ARG A 206 -2.98 8.69 -0.98
N LEU A 207 -3.27 7.41 -0.75
CA LEU A 207 -3.37 6.79 0.57
C LEU A 207 -2.07 6.96 1.37
N VAL A 208 -0.91 6.63 0.78
CA VAL A 208 0.41 6.82 1.42
C VAL A 208 0.68 8.29 1.73
N SER A 209 0.40 9.19 0.80
CA SER A 209 0.60 10.64 1.02
C SER A 209 -0.31 11.19 2.11
N SER A 210 -1.54 10.68 2.19
CA SER A 210 -2.51 11.00 3.25
C SER A 210 -2.01 10.53 4.61
N ALA A 211 -1.49 9.30 4.69
CA ALA A 211 -0.94 8.76 5.92
C ALA A 211 0.27 9.58 6.39
N LEU A 212 1.18 9.95 5.48
CA LEU A 212 2.33 10.79 5.80
C LEU A 212 1.92 12.19 6.27
N HIS A 213 0.94 12.82 5.61
CA HIS A 213 0.43 14.12 6.03
C HIS A 213 -0.10 14.07 7.48
N LEU A 214 -0.90 13.05 7.80
CA LEU A 214 -1.41 12.81 9.15
C LEU A 214 -0.29 12.53 10.17
N LEU A 215 0.69 11.70 9.81
CA LEU A 215 1.87 11.41 10.63
C LEU A 215 2.82 12.61 10.77
N GLY A 216 2.67 13.63 9.93
CA GLY A 216 3.36 14.92 10.05
C GLY A 216 2.65 15.90 10.97
N GLY A 217 1.48 15.53 11.52
CA GLY A 217 0.64 16.40 12.35
C GLY A 217 -0.45 17.16 11.59
N GLY A 218 -0.62 16.88 10.29
CA GLY A 218 -1.66 17.48 9.47
C GLY A 218 -3.07 16.99 9.82
N LEU A 219 -4.09 17.71 9.33
CA LEU A 219 -5.50 17.37 9.47
C LEU A 219 -6.09 17.09 8.09
N LEU A 220 -6.90 16.03 7.97
CA LEU A 220 -7.40 15.57 6.69
C LEU A 220 -8.89 15.26 6.73
N ASP A 221 -9.61 15.69 5.70
CA ASP A 221 -10.99 15.30 5.41
C ASP A 221 -11.04 14.23 4.31
N SER A 222 -12.15 13.50 4.17
CA SER A 222 -12.32 12.56 3.04
C SER A 222 -13.01 13.19 1.84
N MET A 223 -13.72 14.29 2.08
CA MET A 223 -14.47 15.11 1.14
C MET A 223 -14.46 16.57 1.62
N ASP A 224 -14.64 17.54 0.71
CA ASP A 224 -14.56 18.99 0.99
C ASP A 224 -15.55 19.51 2.06
N HIS A 225 -16.51 18.70 2.49
CA HIS A 225 -17.52 19.06 3.49
C HIS A 225 -17.38 18.27 4.81
N ASP A 226 -16.50 17.29 4.86
CA ASP A 226 -16.25 16.56 6.11
C ASP A 226 -15.36 17.44 7.01
N PRO A 227 -15.58 17.47 8.33
CA PRO A 227 -14.64 18.11 9.22
C PRO A 227 -13.28 17.40 9.13
N PRO A 228 -12.16 18.14 9.07
CA PRO A 228 -10.85 17.52 8.98
C PRO A 228 -10.49 16.85 10.31
N VAL A 229 -9.83 15.70 10.24
CA VAL A 229 -9.47 14.87 11.38
C VAL A 229 -7.95 14.68 11.44
N GLY A 230 -7.38 14.78 12.64
CA GLY A 230 -5.97 14.47 12.92
C GLY A 230 -5.81 13.12 13.61
N LEU A 231 -4.57 12.65 13.74
CA LEU A 231 -4.30 11.41 14.48
C LEU A 231 -4.44 11.62 15.99
N PRO A 232 -5.07 10.68 16.72
CA PRO A 232 -5.00 10.67 18.18
C PRO A 232 -3.58 10.34 18.63
N GLY A 233 -3.11 10.96 19.72
CA GLY A 233 -1.79 10.64 20.30
C GLY A 233 -0.58 11.21 19.56
N GLY A 234 -0.80 12.02 18.51
CA GLY A 234 0.27 12.72 17.80
C GLY A 234 1.15 11.83 16.90
N PRO A 235 2.20 12.42 16.30
CA PRO A 235 3.07 11.73 15.36
C PRO A 235 3.98 10.72 16.08
N PRO A 236 4.07 9.46 15.62
CA PRO A 236 4.98 8.48 16.20
C PRO A 236 6.43 8.78 15.78
N SER A 237 7.40 8.39 16.62
CA SER A 237 8.82 8.55 16.32
C SER A 237 9.32 7.46 15.36
N LEU A 238 8.94 7.52 14.09
CA LEU A 238 9.31 6.54 13.06
C LEU A 238 10.36 7.09 12.10
N ARG A 239 11.12 6.20 11.47
CA ARG A 239 12.00 6.54 10.33
C ARG A 239 11.30 6.17 9.05
N LEU A 240 10.62 7.13 8.42
CA LEU A 240 9.79 6.90 7.24
C LEU A 240 10.51 7.32 5.96
N ARG A 241 10.41 6.48 4.94
CA ARG A 241 10.69 6.81 3.53
C ARG A 241 9.47 6.46 2.70
N ALA A 242 9.31 7.09 1.56
CA ALA A 242 8.14 6.90 0.72
C ALA A 242 8.50 6.76 -0.76
N VAL A 243 7.75 5.91 -1.44
CA VAL A 243 7.74 5.77 -2.89
C VAL A 243 6.30 5.83 -3.36
N VAL A 244 5.96 6.76 -4.23
CA VAL A 244 4.66 6.78 -4.89
C VAL A 244 4.83 6.54 -6.39
N ILE A 245 4.03 5.64 -6.95
CA ILE A 245 4.12 5.18 -8.33
C ILE A 245 2.84 5.59 -9.05
N ALA A 246 2.95 6.43 -10.08
CA ALA A 246 1.81 6.94 -10.82
C ALA A 246 0.68 7.45 -9.89
N ALA A 247 1.05 8.20 -8.83
CA ALA A 247 0.15 8.65 -7.78
C ALA A 247 -1.06 9.46 -8.30
N ALA A 248 -2.26 9.08 -7.88
CA ALA A 248 -3.51 9.77 -8.17
C ALA A 248 -3.75 10.91 -7.15
N SER A 249 -2.86 11.90 -7.10
CA SER A 249 -2.99 13.10 -6.27
C SER A 249 -2.65 14.32 -7.12
N ASP A 250 -3.14 15.51 -6.79
CA ASP A 250 -2.71 16.68 -7.57
C ASP A 250 -1.23 16.97 -7.35
N HIS A 251 -0.56 17.39 -8.42
CA HIS A 251 0.88 17.68 -8.38
C HIS A 251 1.26 18.72 -7.32
N ASP A 252 0.37 19.67 -7.02
CA ASP A 252 0.66 20.75 -6.08
C ASP A 252 0.33 20.41 -4.63
N TRP A 253 -0.23 19.24 -4.33
CA TRP A 253 -0.71 18.90 -2.98
C TRP A 253 0.37 18.79 -1.92
N LEU A 254 1.63 18.53 -2.31
CA LEU A 254 2.78 18.51 -1.39
C LEU A 254 3.29 19.93 -1.05
N ASN A 255 2.85 20.96 -1.76
CA ASN A 255 3.30 22.33 -1.50
C ASN A 255 2.80 22.83 -0.13
N PRO A 256 3.53 23.74 0.54
CA PRO A 256 3.07 24.35 1.79
C PRO A 256 1.65 24.94 1.69
N GLY A 257 0.81 24.66 2.69
CA GLY A 257 -0.58 25.11 2.73
C GLY A 257 -1.53 24.37 1.77
N LYS A 258 -1.07 23.29 1.13
CA LYS A 258 -1.90 22.40 0.32
C LYS A 258 -2.22 21.11 1.06
N ARG A 259 -3.03 20.26 0.43
CA ARG A 259 -3.70 19.12 1.07
C ARG A 259 -2.77 18.14 1.79
N PHE A 260 -1.53 17.97 1.31
CA PHE A 260 -0.54 17.05 1.85
C PHE A 260 0.75 17.78 2.28
N ASP A 261 0.67 19.04 2.66
CA ASP A 261 1.83 19.88 2.99
C ASP A 261 2.71 19.34 4.14
N HIS A 262 2.13 18.60 5.09
CA HIS A 262 2.87 17.93 6.17
C HIS A 262 3.52 16.59 5.76
N ALA A 263 3.26 16.06 4.55
CA ALA A 263 3.74 14.74 4.17
C ALA A 263 5.27 14.64 4.11
N LEU A 264 5.94 15.67 3.58
CA LEU A 264 7.41 15.70 3.52
C LEU A 264 8.05 15.92 4.90
N TRP A 265 7.30 16.39 5.89
CA TRP A 265 7.80 16.56 7.25
C TRP A 265 7.94 15.20 7.95
N ALA A 266 6.98 14.31 7.71
CA ALA A 266 6.90 12.98 8.32
C ALA A 266 7.96 12.00 7.82
N CYS A 267 8.49 12.19 6.61
CA CYS A 267 9.47 11.28 6.01
C CYS A 267 10.85 11.90 5.80
N GLU A 268 11.88 11.07 5.82
CA GLU A 268 13.26 11.42 5.51
C GLU A 268 13.49 11.61 4.00
N ALA A 269 12.75 10.87 3.18
CA ALA A 269 12.86 10.91 1.73
C ALA A 269 11.56 10.42 1.06
N PHE A 270 11.20 11.05 -0.06
CA PHE A 270 9.99 10.81 -0.84
C PHE A 270 10.35 10.72 -2.33
N LEU A 271 10.07 9.57 -2.95
CA LEU A 271 10.25 9.36 -4.39
C LEU A 271 8.91 9.38 -5.10
N ASN A 272 8.73 10.28 -6.06
CA ASN A 272 7.64 10.20 -7.02
C ASN A 272 8.13 9.57 -8.34
N LEU A 273 7.59 8.40 -8.65
CA LEU A 273 7.78 7.76 -9.94
C LEU A 273 6.56 8.07 -10.81
N TYR A 274 6.68 9.04 -11.70
CA TYR A 274 5.58 9.45 -12.58
C TYR A 274 5.69 8.81 -13.97
N ASN A 275 4.59 8.76 -14.71
CA ASN A 275 4.57 8.34 -16.10
C ASN A 275 3.79 9.36 -16.94
N ARG A 276 4.51 10.16 -17.75
CA ARG A 276 3.91 11.21 -18.60
C ARG A 276 2.91 10.71 -19.64
N CYS A 277 2.99 9.43 -20.00
CA CYS A 277 2.13 8.79 -20.99
C CYS A 277 1.11 7.81 -20.39
N ASP A 278 0.95 7.83 -19.07
CA ASP A 278 -0.05 7.04 -18.37
C ASP A 278 -1.47 7.31 -18.90
N ARG A 279 -2.14 6.29 -19.44
CA ARG A 279 -3.50 6.46 -19.96
C ARG A 279 -4.58 6.42 -18.87
N ALA A 280 -4.34 5.74 -17.76
CA ALA A 280 -5.30 5.64 -16.66
C ALA A 280 -5.45 6.97 -15.92
N LEU A 281 -4.40 7.81 -15.92
CA LEU A 281 -4.45 9.16 -15.34
C LEU A 281 -4.92 10.25 -16.32
N LEU A 282 -5.23 9.92 -17.59
CA LEU A 282 -5.84 10.89 -18.53
C LEU A 282 -7.17 11.46 -18.04
N PRO A 283 -8.13 10.66 -17.53
CA PRO A 283 -9.40 11.17 -17.03
C PRO A 283 -9.29 11.84 -15.65
N TYR A 284 -8.13 11.86 -15.01
CA TYR A 284 -7.98 12.43 -13.67
C TYR A 284 -8.57 13.85 -13.54
N PRO A 285 -8.35 14.79 -14.50
CA PRO A 285 -8.97 16.11 -14.43
C PRO A 285 -10.47 16.11 -14.70
N LEU A 286 -11.04 15.03 -15.26
CA LEU A 286 -12.47 14.86 -15.49
C LEU A 286 -13.22 14.42 -14.23
N ALA A 287 -12.51 14.04 -13.17
CA ALA A 287 -13.09 13.98 -11.83
C ALA A 287 -13.56 15.37 -11.33
N ARG A 288 -13.35 16.43 -12.13
CA ARG A 288 -13.69 17.87 -12.12
C ARG A 288 -14.86 18.41 -11.29
N LEU A 289 -15.70 17.57 -10.69
CA LEU A 289 -16.60 17.97 -9.61
C LEU A 289 -15.89 18.06 -8.24
N SER A 290 -14.57 17.83 -8.15
CA SER A 290 -13.82 17.74 -6.88
C SER A 290 -12.53 18.57 -6.79
N GLY A 291 -12.36 19.61 -7.61
CA GLY A 291 -11.21 20.53 -7.50
C GLY A 291 -9.83 20.01 -7.97
N HIS A 292 -9.75 18.81 -8.56
CA HIS A 292 -8.49 18.28 -9.11
C HIS A 292 -8.11 18.84 -10.48
N HIS A 293 -6.81 18.96 -10.72
CA HIS A 293 -6.26 19.60 -11.91
C HIS A 293 -5.34 18.69 -12.71
N ARG A 294 -4.27 18.18 -12.11
CA ARG A 294 -3.27 17.38 -12.84
C ARG A 294 -2.59 16.40 -11.89
N ALA A 295 -2.64 15.11 -12.24
CA ALA A 295 -2.09 14.06 -11.40
C ALA A 295 -0.56 14.13 -11.29
N LEU A 296 -0.03 14.17 -10.06
CA LEU A 296 1.38 14.05 -9.70
C LEU A 296 2.02 12.83 -10.39
N GLY A 297 1.31 11.71 -10.40
CA GLY A 297 1.73 10.46 -11.03
C GLY A 297 1.84 10.52 -12.55
N ARG A 298 1.29 11.56 -13.18
CA ARG A 298 1.40 11.76 -14.62
C ARG A 298 2.47 12.79 -14.95
N ILE A 299 2.44 13.95 -14.29
CA ILE A 299 3.23 15.11 -14.74
C ILE A 299 4.44 15.42 -13.87
N GLY A 300 4.58 14.78 -12.71
CA GLY A 300 5.57 15.18 -11.71
C GLY A 300 5.28 16.56 -11.11
N LEU A 301 6.19 17.04 -10.29
CA LEU A 301 6.19 18.43 -9.84
C LEU A 301 6.58 19.35 -10.99
N GLN A 302 6.04 20.56 -10.98
CA GLN A 302 6.42 21.62 -11.90
C GLN A 302 7.48 22.52 -11.26
N GLY A 303 8.16 23.36 -12.07
CA GLY A 303 9.19 24.28 -11.55
C GLY A 303 8.68 25.20 -10.43
N ALA A 304 7.42 25.63 -10.51
CA ALA A 304 6.78 26.42 -9.45
C ALA A 304 6.56 25.62 -8.16
N ASP A 305 6.29 24.32 -8.25
CA ASP A 305 6.13 23.45 -7.08
C ASP A 305 7.48 23.25 -6.39
N HIS A 306 8.54 22.95 -7.15
CA HIS A 306 9.90 22.85 -6.61
C HIS A 306 10.33 24.11 -5.85
N HIS A 307 10.03 25.30 -6.40
CA HIS A 307 10.29 26.55 -5.69
C HIS A 307 9.46 26.67 -4.40
N ARG A 308 8.18 26.27 -4.44
CA ARG A 308 7.27 26.33 -3.28
C ARG A 308 7.63 25.36 -2.17
N LEU A 309 8.18 24.19 -2.49
CA LEU A 309 8.65 23.23 -1.49
C LEU A 309 9.78 23.83 -0.61
N GLY A 310 10.54 24.78 -1.13
CA GLY A 310 11.63 25.42 -0.38
C GLY A 310 12.62 24.38 0.17
N PRO A 311 12.98 24.42 1.47
CA PRO A 311 13.90 23.43 2.06
C PRO A 311 13.43 21.98 1.97
N TRP A 312 12.11 21.74 1.88
CA TRP A 312 11.56 20.39 1.79
C TRP A 312 11.85 19.71 0.45
N ALA A 313 12.22 20.48 -0.58
CA ALA A 313 12.65 19.93 -1.87
C ALA A 313 13.83 18.94 -1.72
N ALA A 314 14.69 19.12 -0.71
CA ALA A 314 15.80 18.21 -0.43
C ALA A 314 15.37 16.78 -0.04
N ARG A 315 14.10 16.61 0.38
CA ARG A 315 13.52 15.30 0.72
C ARG A 315 12.75 14.68 -0.44
N TYR A 316 12.56 15.41 -1.54
CA TYR A 316 11.75 14.97 -2.66
C TYR A 316 12.63 14.67 -3.87
N ALA A 317 12.42 13.51 -4.48
CA ALA A 317 13.00 13.17 -5.77
C ALA A 317 11.91 12.65 -6.71
N GLU A 318 12.12 12.77 -8.02
CA GLU A 318 11.23 12.19 -9.00
C GLU A 318 11.94 11.62 -10.22
N ARG A 319 11.29 10.65 -10.86
CA ARG A 319 11.77 10.02 -12.09
C ARG A 319 10.61 9.68 -13.02
N ASP A 320 10.79 9.94 -14.30
CA ASP A 320 9.87 9.53 -15.36
C ASP A 320 10.07 8.04 -15.69
N MET A 321 9.03 7.23 -15.46
CA MET A 321 9.01 5.81 -15.80
C MET A 321 8.60 5.54 -17.25
N HIS A 322 8.15 6.55 -18.00
CA HIS A 322 7.70 6.37 -19.38
C HIS A 322 8.67 5.60 -20.28
N PRO A 323 10.01 5.81 -20.23
CA PRO A 323 10.94 5.04 -21.06
C PRO A 323 10.93 3.53 -20.81
N TYR A 324 10.40 3.09 -19.66
CA TYR A 324 10.41 1.71 -19.22
C TYR A 324 9.02 1.05 -19.26
N LEU A 325 7.97 1.84 -18.99
CA LEU A 325 6.59 1.36 -18.89
C LEU A 325 5.71 1.81 -20.06
N GLY A 326 6.20 2.70 -20.93
CA GLY A 326 5.42 3.24 -22.04
C GLY A 326 4.14 3.92 -21.56
N ARG A 327 3.00 3.28 -21.79
CA ARG A 327 1.65 3.78 -21.43
C ARG A 327 1.00 3.02 -20.27
N GLU A 328 1.73 2.08 -19.68
CA GLU A 328 1.23 1.21 -18.63
C GLU A 328 1.01 1.94 -17.30
N HIS A 329 -0.03 1.52 -16.57
CA HIS A 329 -0.40 1.99 -15.23
C HIS A 329 -0.46 0.79 -14.27
N THR A 330 0.70 0.20 -13.98
CA THR A 330 0.76 -1.10 -13.31
C THR A 330 1.79 -1.06 -12.17
N LEU A 331 1.39 -1.52 -10.98
CA LEU A 331 2.36 -1.72 -9.90
C LEU A 331 3.34 -2.83 -10.28
N TYR A 332 2.84 -3.91 -10.87
CA TYR A 332 3.66 -5.01 -11.39
C TYR A 332 4.77 -4.53 -12.34
N GLY A 333 4.42 -3.83 -13.42
CA GLY A 333 5.37 -3.36 -14.43
C GLY A 333 6.47 -2.50 -13.82
N ALA A 334 6.12 -1.62 -12.89
CA ALA A 334 7.07 -0.79 -12.18
C ALA A 334 8.06 -1.63 -11.34
N LEU A 335 7.58 -2.60 -10.56
CA LEU A 335 8.42 -3.40 -9.65
C LEU A 335 9.28 -4.45 -10.36
N VAL A 336 8.86 -4.94 -11.54
CA VAL A 336 9.65 -5.92 -12.31
C VAL A 336 10.77 -5.28 -13.13
N HIS A 337 10.81 -3.95 -13.26
CA HIS A 337 11.81 -3.30 -14.09
C HIS A 337 13.09 -2.99 -13.28
N PRO A 338 14.27 -3.51 -13.65
CA PRO A 338 15.50 -3.39 -12.86
C PRO A 338 15.93 -1.93 -12.63
N GLN A 339 15.74 -1.06 -13.62
CA GLN A 339 16.08 0.35 -13.49
C GLN A 339 15.18 1.08 -12.49
N ILE A 340 13.89 0.71 -12.43
CA ILE A 340 12.93 1.31 -11.49
C ILE A 340 13.22 0.80 -10.08
N ALA A 341 13.47 -0.51 -9.94
CA ALA A 341 13.93 -1.11 -8.69
C ALA A 341 15.19 -0.41 -8.14
N ARG A 342 16.16 -0.07 -9.00
CA ARG A 342 17.36 0.68 -8.60
C ARG A 342 17.05 2.06 -8.02
N TRP A 343 16.03 2.76 -8.54
CA TRP A 343 15.59 4.03 -7.96
C TRP A 343 14.91 3.85 -6.60
N ILE A 344 14.17 2.75 -6.44
CA ILE A 344 13.45 2.41 -5.21
C ILE A 344 14.40 1.98 -4.08
N ALA A 345 15.54 1.36 -4.42
CA ALA A 345 16.43 0.69 -3.48
C ALA A 345 16.85 1.53 -2.26
N PHE A 346 17.13 2.82 -2.44
CA PHE A 346 17.44 3.71 -1.32
C PHE A 346 16.27 3.82 -0.34
N TYR A 347 15.05 3.93 -0.85
CA TYR A 347 13.85 4.18 -0.06
C TYR A 347 13.44 2.95 0.76
N THR A 348 13.71 1.75 0.25
CA THR A 348 13.45 0.47 0.92
C THR A 348 14.56 0.04 1.90
N TRP A 349 15.49 0.95 2.23
CA TRP A 349 16.61 0.69 3.13
C TRP A 349 17.63 -0.33 2.60
N SER A 350 17.66 -0.57 1.29
CA SER A 350 18.70 -1.41 0.70
C SER A 350 20.07 -0.76 0.80
N THR A 351 21.06 -1.54 1.23
CA THR A 351 22.48 -1.14 1.27
C THR A 351 23.14 -1.22 -0.10
N ALA A 352 22.51 -1.88 -1.08
CA ALA A 352 23.03 -1.99 -2.44
C ALA A 352 22.78 -0.73 -3.29
N ALA A 353 22.07 0.26 -2.75
CA ALA A 353 21.74 1.49 -3.45
C ALA A 353 22.86 2.55 -3.29
N PRO A 354 23.34 3.17 -4.38
CA PRO A 354 24.03 4.45 -4.25
C PRO A 354 23.06 5.49 -3.65
N LEU A 355 23.58 6.39 -2.81
CA LEU A 355 22.79 7.50 -2.26
C LEU A 355 22.10 8.27 -3.40
N PRO A 356 20.87 8.78 -3.19
CA PRO A 356 20.23 9.62 -4.19
C PRO A 356 21.13 10.82 -4.49
N PRO A 357 21.22 11.26 -5.76
CA PRO A 357 21.89 12.52 -6.07
C PRO A 357 21.20 13.63 -5.28
N GLY A 358 21.99 14.38 -4.50
CA GLY A 358 21.53 15.49 -3.68
C GLY A 358 21.15 16.73 -4.47
#